data_AF-A0A2V9UKJ0-F1
#
_entry.id   AF-A0A2V9UKJ0-F1
#
_cell.length_a   1.000
_cell.length_b   1.000
_cell.length_c   1.000
_cell.angle_alpha   90.00
_cell.angle_beta   90.00
_cell.angle_gamma   90.00
#
_symmetry.space_group_name_H-M   'P 1'
#
loop_
_entity.id
_entity.type
_entity.pdbx_description
1 polymer ?
#
loop_
_entity_poly.entity_id
_entity_poly.type
_entity_poly.pdbx_seq_one_letter_code
_entity_poly.pdbx_strand_id
1 'polypeptide(L)'
;LQPPFFDKSMDDSVNMGAIGVVIGHELTHGFDDQGRKFDPQGNLRDWWTEQDGKEFEKRASCVADEYGNFVAVDDLKLNGRLTLGENTADNGGARIALMALREMIAADQTGKAGEKIDGYTPEQRFFLGFGRVWCEKRRPELSRTLVNTDPHSPGRYRVNGVVQNMPEFQQAWGCKAGQAMVSENACRVW
;
A
#
# COMPACT_ATOMS: atom_id res chain seq x y z
N LEU A 1 13.39 12.97 -1.53
CA LEU A 1 14.51 12.01 -1.54
C LEU A 1 15.43 12.29 -0.33
N GLN A 2 14.97 11.94 0.86
CA GLN A 2 15.68 12.16 2.14
C GLN A 2 15.22 11.11 3.15
N PRO A 3 15.96 10.84 4.23
CA PRO A 3 15.48 9.99 5.31
C PRO A 3 14.13 10.50 5.89
N PRO A 4 13.21 9.61 6.30
CA PRO A 4 13.33 8.15 6.30
C PRO A 4 13.03 7.48 4.94
N PHE A 5 12.69 8.26 3.91
CA PHE A 5 12.26 7.71 2.62
C PHE A 5 13.42 7.16 1.79
N PHE A 6 14.52 7.92 1.69
CA PHE A 6 15.66 7.55 0.87
C PHE A 6 16.97 8.06 1.45
N ASP A 7 17.96 7.17 1.50
CA ASP A 7 19.37 7.51 1.64
C ASP A 7 20.19 6.45 0.92
N LYS A 8 21.17 6.87 0.12
CA LYS A 8 22.02 5.96 -0.67
C LYS A 8 22.85 5.01 0.21
N SER A 9 23.12 5.41 1.45
CA SER A 9 23.85 4.60 2.44
C SER A 9 22.94 3.73 3.30
N MET A 10 21.62 3.94 3.25
CA MET A 10 20.66 3.05 3.91
C MET A 10 20.52 1.75 3.13
N ASP A 11 20.10 0.73 3.87
CA ASP A 11 19.70 -0.54 3.30
C ASP A 11 18.60 -0.39 2.24
N ASP A 12 18.76 -1.11 1.13
CA ASP A 12 17.81 -1.08 0.02
C ASP A 12 16.44 -1.64 0.38
N SER A 13 16.34 -2.59 1.30
CA SER A 13 15.01 -3.08 1.74
C SER A 13 14.23 -1.97 2.45
N VAL A 14 14.89 -1.16 3.28
CA VAL A 14 14.29 0.02 3.93
C VAL A 14 13.95 1.10 2.91
N ASN A 15 14.86 1.41 1.97
CA ASN A 15 14.58 2.37 0.89
C ASN A 15 13.38 1.92 0.05
N MET A 16 13.31 0.65 -0.34
CA MET A 16 12.20 0.10 -1.12
C MET A 16 10.90 0.06 -0.32
N GLY A 17 10.95 -0.22 0.98
CA GLY A 17 9.81 -0.13 1.89
C GLY A 17 9.29 1.29 2.10
N ALA A 18 10.08 2.31 1.74
CA ALA A 18 9.75 3.70 1.93
C ALA A 18 9.61 4.45 0.59
N ILE A 19 10.69 4.97 -0.01
CA ILE A 19 10.61 5.66 -1.30
C ILE A 19 10.16 4.74 -2.43
N GLY A 20 10.50 3.45 -2.39
CA GLY A 20 10.04 2.48 -3.39
C GLY A 20 8.51 2.36 -3.38
N VAL A 21 7.91 2.30 -2.19
CA VAL A 21 6.45 2.31 -2.04
C VAL A 21 5.84 3.60 -2.55
N VAL A 22 6.43 4.77 -2.25
CA VAL A 22 5.95 6.06 -2.79
C VAL A 22 5.99 6.06 -4.32
N ILE A 23 7.09 5.61 -4.93
CA ILE A 23 7.18 5.53 -6.41
C ILE A 23 6.12 4.59 -6.97
N GLY A 24 5.96 3.41 -6.38
CA GLY A 24 4.92 2.46 -6.79
C GLY A 24 3.50 3.01 -6.62
N HIS A 25 3.28 3.79 -5.57
CA HIS A 25 2.02 4.47 -5.28
C HIS A 25 1.68 5.48 -6.38
N GLU A 26 2.62 6.36 -6.73
CA GLU A 26 2.43 7.33 -7.83
C GLU A 26 2.25 6.63 -9.20
N LEU A 27 2.96 5.53 -9.46
CA LEU A 27 2.75 4.73 -10.67
C LEU A 27 1.34 4.14 -10.72
N THR A 28 0.82 3.72 -9.56
CA THR A 28 -0.51 3.12 -9.44
C THR A 28 -1.62 4.15 -9.63
N HIS A 29 -1.39 5.43 -9.27
CA HIS A 29 -2.35 6.51 -9.53
C HIS A 29 -2.70 6.67 -11.02
N GLY A 30 -1.79 6.35 -11.94
CA GLY A 30 -2.09 6.31 -13.37
C GLY A 30 -3.19 5.31 -13.76
N PHE A 31 -3.54 4.40 -12.85
CA PHE A 31 -4.49 3.31 -13.08
C PHE A 31 -5.60 3.27 -12.03
N ASP A 32 -5.64 4.12 -11.01
CA ASP A 32 -6.68 4.10 -9.98
C ASP A 32 -8.10 4.44 -10.54
N ASP A 33 -9.11 4.56 -9.67
CA ASP A 33 -10.49 4.78 -10.10
C ASP A 33 -10.72 6.08 -10.90
N GLN A 34 -9.80 7.04 -10.82
CA GLN A 34 -9.77 8.25 -11.64
C GLN A 34 -8.73 8.16 -12.76
N GLY A 35 -7.50 7.75 -12.43
CA GLY A 35 -6.38 7.66 -13.36
C GLY A 35 -6.65 6.75 -14.56
N ARG A 36 -7.34 5.61 -14.33
CA ARG A 36 -7.71 4.69 -15.42
C ARG A 36 -8.55 5.33 -16.53
N LYS A 37 -9.17 6.48 -16.28
CA LYS A 37 -10.02 7.19 -17.27
C LYS A 37 -9.19 8.03 -18.23
N PHE A 38 -7.89 8.18 -17.98
CA PHE A 38 -6.96 8.92 -18.81
C PHE A 38 -6.10 7.95 -19.63
N ASP A 39 -6.02 8.17 -20.94
CA ASP A 39 -5.17 7.37 -21.82
C ASP A 39 -3.68 7.73 -21.67
N PRO A 40 -2.73 7.02 -22.33
CA PRO A 40 -1.29 7.29 -22.16
C PRO A 40 -0.83 8.67 -22.64
N GLN A 41 -1.70 9.46 -23.28
CA GLN A 41 -1.43 10.85 -23.66
C GLN A 41 -2.05 11.86 -22.68
N GLY A 42 -2.76 11.39 -21.66
CA GLY A 42 -3.44 12.21 -20.67
C GLY A 42 -4.83 12.69 -21.10
N ASN A 43 -5.45 12.07 -22.11
CA ASN A 43 -6.80 12.44 -22.53
C ASN A 43 -7.85 11.65 -21.76
N LEU A 44 -8.92 12.32 -21.30
CA LEU A 44 -10.08 11.66 -20.73
C LEU A 44 -10.84 10.89 -21.82
N ARG A 45 -10.62 9.57 -21.88
CA ARG A 45 -11.22 8.67 -22.86
C ARG A 45 -11.26 7.27 -22.27
N ASP A 46 -12.39 6.57 -22.44
CA ASP A 46 -12.43 5.15 -22.09
C ASP A 46 -11.57 4.35 -23.07
N TRP A 47 -10.51 3.74 -22.54
CA TRP A 47 -9.57 2.89 -23.28
C TRP A 47 -9.59 1.45 -22.79
N TRP A 48 -10.54 1.10 -21.92
CA TRP A 48 -10.74 -0.24 -21.39
C TRP A 48 -11.86 -0.95 -22.16
N THR A 49 -11.85 -2.28 -22.17
CA THR A 49 -13.05 -3.02 -22.58
C THR A 49 -14.10 -2.93 -21.48
N GLU A 50 -15.38 -3.05 -21.83
CA GLU A 50 -16.48 -3.05 -20.84
C GLU A 50 -16.29 -4.17 -19.78
N GLN A 51 -15.78 -5.33 -20.21
CA GLN A 51 -15.52 -6.46 -19.32
C GLN A 51 -14.41 -6.13 -18.31
N ASP A 52 -13.29 -5.57 -18.76
CA ASP A 52 -12.19 -5.20 -17.87
C ASP A 52 -12.59 -4.08 -16.90
N GLY A 53 -13.39 -3.11 -17.38
CA GLY A 53 -13.96 -2.05 -16.55
C GLY A 53 -14.81 -2.60 -15.40
N LYS A 54 -15.68 -3.59 -15.68
CA LYS A 54 -16.51 -4.24 -14.65
C LYS A 54 -15.69 -5.02 -13.63
N GLU A 55 -14.68 -5.77 -14.07
CA GLU A 55 -13.81 -6.50 -13.13
C GLU A 55 -12.93 -5.56 -12.30
N PHE A 56 -12.47 -4.44 -12.87
CA PHE A 56 -11.82 -3.38 -12.10
C PHE A 56 -12.75 -2.84 -11.00
N GLU A 57 -13.97 -2.43 -11.36
CA GLU A 57 -14.92 -1.85 -10.41
C GLU A 57 -15.28 -2.81 -9.27
N LYS A 58 -15.42 -4.11 -9.59
CA LYS A 58 -15.63 -5.17 -8.60
C LYS A 58 -14.47 -5.28 -7.61
N ARG A 59 -13.23 -5.29 -8.09
CA ARG A 59 -12.03 -5.37 -7.23
C ARG A 59 -11.80 -4.09 -6.42
N ALA A 60 -12.00 -2.93 -7.02
CA ALA A 60 -11.92 -1.64 -6.33
C ALA A 60 -13.02 -1.51 -5.25
N SER A 61 -14.21 -2.03 -5.52
CA SER A 61 -15.30 -2.07 -4.53
C SER A 61 -14.93 -2.90 -3.29
N CYS A 62 -14.21 -4.03 -3.46
CA CYS A 62 -13.66 -4.79 -2.32
C CYS A 62 -12.83 -3.87 -1.41
N VAL A 63 -11.89 -3.12 -1.98
CA VAL A 63 -11.01 -2.22 -1.21
C VAL A 63 -11.82 -1.14 -0.49
N ALA A 64 -12.76 -0.49 -1.17
CA ALA A 64 -13.53 0.54 -0.51
C ALA A 64 -14.55 -0.02 0.52
N ASP A 65 -15.04 -1.24 0.37
CA ASP A 65 -15.86 -1.90 1.38
C ASP A 65 -15.02 -2.31 2.61
N GLU A 66 -13.80 -2.81 2.39
CA GLU A 66 -12.84 -3.12 3.45
C GLU A 66 -12.51 -1.87 4.27
N TYR A 67 -12.05 -0.80 3.63
CA TYR A 67 -11.66 0.42 4.32
C TYR A 67 -12.86 1.13 4.94
N GLY A 68 -14.05 1.02 4.34
CA GLY A 68 -15.30 1.52 4.89
C GLY A 68 -15.70 0.88 6.23
N ASN A 69 -15.09 -0.24 6.62
CA ASN A 69 -15.32 -0.88 7.92
C ASN A 69 -14.39 -0.42 9.03
N PHE A 70 -13.34 0.33 8.71
CA PHE A 70 -12.39 0.84 9.69
C PHE A 70 -12.93 2.03 10.46
N VAL A 71 -12.76 2.01 11.78
CA VAL A 71 -13.12 3.12 12.67
C VAL A 71 -12.05 4.18 12.62
N ALA A 72 -12.35 5.38 12.17
CA ALA A 72 -11.39 6.47 12.12
C ALA A 72 -11.18 7.14 13.49
N VAL A 73 -12.28 7.43 14.20
CA VAL A 73 -12.31 8.08 15.51
C VAL A 73 -13.66 7.82 16.16
N ASP A 74 -13.65 7.44 17.45
CA ASP A 74 -14.85 7.05 18.22
C ASP A 74 -15.72 6.01 17.49
N ASP A 75 -16.90 6.41 17.01
CA ASP A 75 -17.86 5.61 16.26
C ASP A 75 -17.88 5.93 14.75
N LEU A 76 -17.11 6.93 14.30
CA LEU A 76 -17.03 7.30 12.89
C LEU A 76 -16.13 6.33 12.14
N LYS A 77 -16.68 5.76 11.05
CA LYS A 77 -15.92 4.94 10.10
C LYS A 77 -15.28 5.78 9.01
N LEU A 78 -14.24 5.26 8.38
CA LEU A 78 -13.69 5.84 7.16
C LEU A 78 -14.74 5.81 6.04
N ASN A 79 -14.71 6.81 5.18
CA ASN A 79 -15.42 6.75 3.92
C ASN A 79 -14.54 6.03 2.88
N GLY A 80 -14.68 4.70 2.79
CA GLY A 80 -13.83 3.88 1.93
C GLY A 80 -13.90 4.27 0.45
N ARG A 81 -15.03 4.81 -0.02
CA ARG A 81 -15.21 5.31 -1.40
C ARG A 81 -14.50 6.65 -1.61
N LEU A 82 -14.50 7.55 -0.63
CA LEU A 82 -13.70 8.78 -0.65
C LEU A 82 -12.20 8.45 -0.74
N THR A 83 -11.75 7.46 0.02
CA THR A 83 -10.33 7.10 0.11
C THR A 83 -9.86 6.11 -0.95
N LEU A 84 -10.72 5.74 -1.91
CA LEU A 84 -10.51 4.57 -2.77
C LEU A 84 -9.23 4.68 -3.61
N GLY A 85 -9.03 5.81 -4.30
CA GLY A 85 -7.84 6.02 -5.14
C GLY A 85 -6.54 5.79 -4.35
N GLU A 86 -6.41 6.50 -3.23
CA GLU A 86 -5.27 6.39 -2.31
C GLU A 86 -5.07 4.98 -1.76
N ASN A 87 -6.15 4.30 -1.35
CA ASN A 87 -6.06 2.95 -0.82
C ASN A 87 -5.62 1.94 -1.89
N THR A 88 -6.09 2.11 -3.13
CA THR A 88 -5.64 1.26 -4.25
C THR A 88 -4.19 1.56 -4.62
N ALA A 89 -3.77 2.82 -4.58
CA ALA A 89 -2.40 3.25 -4.83
C ALA A 89 -1.44 2.73 -3.75
N ASP A 90 -1.81 2.76 -2.47
CA ASP A 90 -1.04 2.15 -1.39
C ASP A 90 -0.87 0.63 -1.57
N ASN A 91 -1.96 -0.06 -1.88
CA ASN A 91 -1.96 -1.51 -2.07
C ASN A 91 -1.13 -1.93 -3.29
N GLY A 92 -1.26 -1.22 -4.41
CA GLY A 92 -0.47 -1.47 -5.62
C GLY A 92 1.00 -1.11 -5.41
N GLY A 93 1.26 0.08 -4.85
CA GLY A 93 2.61 0.59 -4.64
C GLY A 93 3.47 -0.28 -3.74
N ALA A 94 2.90 -0.78 -2.64
CA ALA A 94 3.61 -1.72 -1.75
C ALA A 94 4.00 -3.03 -2.47
N ARG A 95 3.12 -3.56 -3.34
CA ARG A 95 3.40 -4.79 -4.10
C ARG A 95 4.45 -4.57 -5.17
N ILE A 96 4.34 -3.49 -5.94
CA ILE A 96 5.32 -3.11 -6.97
C ILE A 96 6.71 -2.93 -6.33
N ALA A 97 6.78 -2.21 -5.22
CA ALA A 97 8.05 -1.97 -4.52
C ALA A 97 8.67 -3.27 -3.96
N LEU A 98 7.84 -4.17 -3.41
CA LEU A 98 8.31 -5.46 -2.92
C LEU A 98 8.80 -6.37 -4.07
N MET A 99 8.10 -6.36 -5.21
CA MET A 99 8.54 -7.07 -6.41
C MET A 99 9.90 -6.54 -6.89
N ALA A 100 10.07 -5.22 -6.96
CA ALA A 100 11.34 -4.61 -7.34
C ALA A 100 12.47 -4.95 -6.36
N LEU A 101 12.20 -4.97 -5.04
CA LEU A 101 13.19 -5.43 -4.05
C LEU A 101 13.61 -6.88 -4.28
N ARG A 102 12.66 -7.78 -4.56
CA ARG A 102 12.96 -9.19 -4.83
C ARG A 102 13.82 -9.36 -6.09
N GLU A 103 13.54 -8.60 -7.14
CA GLU A 103 14.36 -8.58 -8.35
C GLU A 103 15.78 -8.06 -8.06
N MET A 104 15.92 -7.01 -7.25
CA MET A 104 17.23 -6.50 -6.82
C MET A 104 18.04 -7.55 -6.06
N ILE A 105 17.40 -8.29 -5.14
CA ILE A 105 18.04 -9.37 -4.37
C ILE A 105 18.45 -10.51 -5.31
N ALA A 106 17.58 -10.92 -6.24
CA ALA A 106 17.87 -11.99 -7.19
C ALA A 106 19.01 -11.63 -8.15
N ALA A 107 19.16 -10.36 -8.50
CA ALA A 107 20.23 -9.86 -9.37
C ALA A 107 21.57 -9.66 -8.64
N ASP A 108 21.58 -9.60 -7.30
CA ASP A 108 22.82 -9.41 -6.52
C ASP A 108 23.67 -10.68 -6.47
N GLN A 109 24.71 -10.71 -7.30
CA GLN A 109 25.69 -11.81 -7.36
C GLN A 109 26.53 -11.96 -6.09
N THR A 110 26.58 -10.94 -5.22
CA THR A 110 27.35 -11.00 -3.97
C THR A 110 26.59 -11.71 -2.85
N GLY A 111 25.28 -11.85 -2.97
CA GLY A 111 24.39 -12.41 -1.96
C GLY A 111 24.12 -11.51 -0.75
N LYS A 112 24.79 -10.35 -0.65
CA LYS A 112 24.69 -9.43 0.48
C LYS A 112 23.29 -8.86 0.64
N ALA A 113 22.59 -8.58 -0.46
CA ALA A 113 21.22 -8.06 -0.43
C ALA A 113 20.23 -9.03 0.23
N GLY A 114 20.52 -10.33 0.21
CA GLY A 114 19.72 -11.38 0.83
C GLY A 114 20.00 -11.62 2.32
N GLU A 115 21.07 -11.04 2.87
CA GLU A 115 21.48 -11.27 4.25
C GLU A 115 20.52 -10.62 5.25
N LYS A 116 20.46 -11.22 6.45
CA LYS A 116 19.73 -10.62 7.57
C LYS A 116 20.53 -9.46 8.15
N ILE A 117 19.83 -8.39 8.49
CA ILE A 117 20.39 -7.27 9.26
C ILE A 117 19.56 -7.12 10.54
N ASP A 118 20.24 -7.04 11.68
CA ASP A 118 19.62 -7.01 13.02
C ASP A 118 18.62 -8.15 13.27
N GLY A 119 18.87 -9.32 12.66
CA GLY A 119 18.03 -10.52 12.77
C GLY A 119 16.82 -10.57 11.84
N TYR A 120 16.57 -9.52 11.06
CA TYR A 120 15.43 -9.42 10.14
C TYR A 120 15.81 -9.77 8.69
N THR A 121 14.93 -10.48 7.99
CA THR A 121 15.08 -10.73 6.55
C THR A 121 14.89 -9.43 5.74
N PRO A 122 15.35 -9.36 4.48
CA PRO A 122 15.05 -8.23 3.60
C PRO A 122 13.57 -7.85 3.55
N GLU A 123 12.66 -8.82 3.38
CA GLU A 123 11.21 -8.54 3.34
C GLU A 123 10.68 -8.03 4.68
N GLN A 124 11.16 -8.55 5.81
CA GLN A 124 10.79 -8.01 7.12
C GLN A 124 11.23 -6.55 7.26
N ARG A 125 12.43 -6.21 6.80
CA ARG A 125 12.97 -4.85 6.83
C ARG A 125 12.24 -3.91 5.87
N PHE A 126 11.80 -4.41 4.72
CA PHE A 126 10.87 -3.70 3.83
C PHE A 126 9.59 -3.32 4.58
N PHE A 127 8.93 -4.27 5.24
CA PHE A 127 7.69 -3.98 5.98
C PHE A 127 7.91 -3.10 7.22
N LEU A 128 9.08 -3.17 7.86
CA LEU A 128 9.46 -2.23 8.94
C LEU A 128 9.64 -0.80 8.40
N GLY A 129 10.31 -0.65 7.25
CA GLY A 129 10.46 0.64 6.55
C GLY A 129 9.09 1.22 6.16
N PHE A 130 8.24 0.38 5.57
CA PHE A 130 6.86 0.74 5.22
C PHE A 130 6.05 1.18 6.42
N GLY A 131 6.04 0.43 7.52
CA GLY A 131 5.31 0.81 8.73
C GLY A 131 5.78 2.14 9.33
N ARG A 132 7.09 2.42 9.26
CA ARG A 132 7.70 3.60 9.92
C ARG A 132 7.34 4.92 9.25
N VAL A 133 7.19 4.96 7.91
CA VAL A 133 6.88 6.22 7.21
C VAL A 133 5.48 6.76 7.53
N TRP A 134 4.60 5.89 8.03
CA TRP A 134 3.21 6.22 8.38
C TRP A 134 2.99 6.43 9.87
N CYS A 135 4.05 6.52 10.67
CA CYS A 135 3.94 6.82 12.10
C CYS A 135 3.33 8.22 12.30
N GLU A 136 2.10 8.25 12.78
CA GLU A 136 1.37 9.49 13.04
C GLU A 136 0.52 9.39 14.32
N LYS A 137 0.15 10.55 14.86
CA LYS A 137 -0.88 10.67 15.90
C LYS A 137 -1.72 11.90 15.61
N ARG A 138 -3.04 11.71 15.51
CA ARG A 138 -4.00 12.78 15.22
C ARG A 138 -4.78 13.13 16.48
N ARG A 139 -5.15 14.42 16.61
CA ARG A 139 -6.15 14.85 17.60
C ARG A 139 -7.54 14.33 17.17
N PRO A 140 -8.42 13.90 18.08
CA PRO A 140 -9.75 13.41 17.71
C PRO A 140 -10.55 14.41 16.87
N GLU A 141 -10.46 15.70 17.16
CA GLU A 141 -11.15 16.77 16.43
C GLU A 141 -10.68 16.82 14.96
N LEU A 142 -9.37 16.74 14.74
CA LEU A 142 -8.80 16.68 13.40
C LEU A 142 -9.23 15.40 12.68
N SER A 143 -9.22 14.25 13.35
CA SER A 143 -9.69 13.00 12.75
C SER A 143 -11.14 13.09 12.27
N ARG A 144 -12.04 13.73 13.04
CA ARG A 144 -13.45 13.91 12.64
C ARG A 144 -13.59 14.79 11.39
N THR A 145 -12.75 15.82 11.25
CA THR A 145 -12.70 16.64 10.04
C THR A 145 -12.20 15.81 8.86
N LEU A 146 -11.04 15.16 8.99
CA LEU A 146 -10.37 14.48 7.87
C LEU A 146 -11.16 13.29 7.33
N VAL A 147 -11.94 12.59 8.15
CA VAL A 147 -12.85 11.51 7.70
C VAL A 147 -13.78 11.94 6.56
N ASN A 148 -14.10 13.23 6.47
CA ASN A 148 -15.01 13.76 5.46
C ASN A 148 -14.31 14.50 4.32
N THR A 149 -13.00 14.77 4.41
CA THR A 149 -12.32 15.70 3.51
C THR A 149 -10.99 15.19 2.95
N ASP A 150 -10.30 14.31 3.68
CA ASP A 150 -9.00 13.79 3.27
C ASP A 150 -9.22 12.54 2.40
N PRO A 151 -8.71 12.51 1.15
CA PRO A 151 -8.76 11.28 0.35
C PRO A 151 -7.82 10.21 0.91
N HIS A 152 -6.92 10.54 1.84
CA HIS A 152 -6.03 9.57 2.44
C HIS A 152 -6.63 8.93 3.69
N SER A 153 -6.53 7.60 3.77
CA SER A 153 -6.75 6.91 5.03
C SER A 153 -5.73 7.35 6.10
N PRO A 154 -6.08 7.31 7.39
CA PRO A 154 -5.11 7.49 8.48
C PRO A 154 -3.94 6.51 8.34
N GLY A 155 -2.74 6.94 8.72
CA GLY A 155 -1.48 6.18 8.54
C GLY A 155 -1.54 4.76 9.08
N ARG A 156 -2.23 4.53 10.22
CA ARG A 156 -2.44 3.17 10.75
C ARG A 156 -3.18 2.25 9.79
N TYR A 157 -4.12 2.78 9.01
CA TYR A 157 -4.91 2.03 8.02
C TYR A 157 -4.23 1.98 6.66
N ARG A 158 -3.39 2.96 6.33
CA ARG A 158 -2.46 2.84 5.19
C ARG A 158 -1.46 1.70 5.40
N VAL A 159 -1.03 1.45 6.64
CA VAL A 159 -0.21 0.27 6.97
C VAL A 159 -1.06 -0.99 7.04
N ASN A 160 -1.98 -1.06 8.02
CA ASN A 160 -2.67 -2.30 8.36
C ASN A 160 -3.60 -2.78 7.24
N GLY A 161 -4.27 -1.85 6.55
CA GLY A 161 -5.15 -2.16 5.42
C GLY A 161 -4.38 -2.73 4.22
N VAL A 162 -3.15 -2.29 4.01
CA VAL A 162 -2.29 -2.86 2.96
C VAL A 162 -1.77 -4.23 3.38
N VAL A 163 -1.13 -4.34 4.55
CA VAL A 163 -0.42 -5.58 4.91
C VAL A 163 -1.36 -6.75 5.18
N GLN A 164 -2.59 -6.51 5.64
CA GLN A 164 -3.57 -7.60 5.81
C GLN A 164 -3.98 -8.25 4.48
N ASN A 165 -3.84 -7.52 3.37
CA ASN A 165 -4.13 -7.99 2.01
C ASN A 165 -2.91 -8.64 1.32
N MET A 166 -1.74 -8.65 1.97
CA MET A 166 -0.49 -9.14 1.38
C MET A 166 -0.10 -10.50 1.97
N PRO A 167 -0.27 -11.61 1.23
CA PRO A 167 0.25 -12.91 1.68
C PRO A 167 1.77 -12.88 1.90
N GLU A 168 2.49 -11.99 1.24
CA GLU A 168 3.92 -11.77 1.44
C GLU A 168 4.25 -11.26 2.85
N PHE A 169 3.41 -10.38 3.41
CA PHE A 169 3.56 -9.94 4.80
C PHE A 169 3.32 -11.10 5.76
N GLN A 170 2.28 -11.90 5.49
CA GLN A 170 1.95 -13.06 6.31
C GLN A 170 3.11 -14.06 6.33
N GLN A 171 3.72 -14.33 5.18
CA GLN A 171 4.89 -15.18 5.07
C GLN A 171 6.11 -14.60 5.80
N ALA A 172 6.40 -13.30 5.62
CA ALA A 172 7.55 -12.65 6.24
C ALA A 172 7.50 -12.67 7.77
N TRP A 173 6.31 -12.60 8.36
CA TRP A 173 6.12 -12.56 9.82
C TRP A 173 5.56 -13.85 10.42
N GLY A 174 5.30 -14.87 9.60
CA GLY A 174 4.70 -16.12 10.05
C GLY A 174 3.29 -15.94 10.62
N CYS A 175 2.51 -14.99 10.09
CA CYS A 175 1.13 -14.76 10.51
C CYS A 175 0.25 -15.96 10.12
N LYS A 176 -0.72 -16.29 10.98
CA LYS A 176 -1.62 -17.43 10.83
C LYS A 176 -3.05 -16.95 10.57
N ALA A 177 -3.83 -17.78 9.88
CA ALA A 177 -5.27 -17.54 9.67
C ALA A 177 -5.99 -17.19 11.00
N GLY A 178 -6.89 -16.22 10.94
CA GLY A 178 -7.60 -15.69 12.10
C GLY A 178 -6.83 -14.65 12.94
N GLN A 179 -5.55 -14.40 12.66
CA GLN A 179 -4.84 -13.26 13.26
C GLN A 179 -5.21 -11.94 12.59
N ALA A 180 -5.11 -10.84 13.34
CA ALA A 180 -5.61 -9.53 12.91
C ALA A 180 -5.06 -9.04 11.56
N MET A 181 -3.81 -9.35 11.22
CA MET A 181 -3.17 -8.94 9.95
C MET A 181 -3.29 -10.01 8.85
N VAL A 182 -4.27 -10.91 8.94
CA VAL A 182 -4.54 -11.94 7.94
C VAL A 182 -6.00 -11.83 7.53
N SER A 183 -6.26 -11.11 6.43
CA SER A 183 -7.61 -11.02 5.87
C SER A 183 -7.99 -12.34 5.18
N GLU A 184 -9.12 -12.92 5.54
CA GLU A 184 -9.70 -14.08 4.83
C GLU A 184 -10.20 -13.70 3.43
N ASN A 185 -10.60 -12.43 3.27
CA ASN A 185 -11.11 -11.87 2.02
C ASN A 185 -10.16 -10.78 1.52
N ALA A 186 -8.89 -11.13 1.33
CA ALA A 186 -7.86 -10.18 0.92
C ALA A 186 -8.22 -9.50 -0.41
N CYS A 187 -8.32 -8.18 -0.40
CA CYS A 187 -8.62 -7.39 -1.60
C CYS A 187 -7.37 -7.18 -2.45
N ARG A 188 -7.52 -7.28 -3.77
CA ARG A 188 -6.44 -7.00 -4.73
C ARG A 188 -6.98 -6.45 -6.04
N VAL A 189 -6.41 -5.32 -6.48
CA VAL A 189 -6.67 -4.72 -7.79
C VAL A 189 -5.49 -4.99 -8.71
N TRP A 190 -4.32 -4.47 -8.34
CA TRP A 190 -3.02 -4.59 -9.04
C TRP A 190 -2.14 -5.69 -8.41
#